data_AF-A0A819N3I5-F1
#
_entry.id   AF-A0A819N3I5-F1
#
_cell.length_a   1.000
_cell.length_b   1.000
_cell.length_c   1.000
_cell.angle_alpha   90.00
_cell.angle_beta   90.00
_cell.angle_gamma   90.00
#
_symmetry.space_group_name_H-M   'P 1'
#
loop_
_entity.id
_entity.type
_entity.pdbx_description
1 polymer ?
#
loop_
_entity_poly.entity_id
_entity_poly.type
_entity_poly.pdbx_seq_one_letter_code
_entity_poly.pdbx_strand_id
1 'polypeptide(L)'
;MENLFSCLCSSLMFASNRQRFLKGEGPHLMNIMLKERKASRNGALRTLDFAMTGVEGKDNCQKIVDILGLRTIFPLFMKPPKGNKRSGETRTENEEHVISCIASLVRNCTGSNRQRVFNKFTENDHE
;
A
#
# COMPACT_ATOMS: atom_id res chain seq x y z
N MET A 1 -6.09 11.21 14.64
CA MET A 1 -5.46 10.09 13.90
C MET A 1 -5.08 10.54 12.49
N GLU A 2 -6.00 11.13 11.72
CA GLU A 2 -5.71 11.65 10.36
C GLU A 2 -4.50 12.57 10.29
N ASN A 3 -4.35 13.53 11.21
CA ASN A 3 -3.19 14.42 11.23
C ASN A 3 -1.85 13.65 11.31
N LEU A 4 -1.80 12.53 12.04
CA LEU A 4 -0.60 11.70 12.12
C LEU A 4 -0.32 10.99 10.79
N PHE A 5 -1.35 10.48 10.12
CA PHE A 5 -1.20 9.92 8.77
C PHE A 5 -0.74 10.98 7.78
N SER A 6 -1.27 12.20 7.84
CA SER A 6 -0.82 13.30 6.99
C SER A 6 0.64 13.65 7.24
N CYS A 7 1.05 13.82 8.50
CA CYS A 7 2.45 14.06 8.85
C CYS A 7 3.38 12.93 8.38
N LEU A 8 2.94 11.68 8.51
CA LEU A 8 3.69 10.52 8.06
C LEU A 8 3.83 10.47 6.53
N CYS A 9 2.74 10.72 5.79
CA CYS A 9 2.77 10.81 4.32
C CYS A 9 3.72 11.93 3.86
N SER A 10 3.63 13.12 4.44
CA SER A 10 4.56 14.22 4.14
C SER A 10 6.01 13.85 4.46
N SER A 11 6.26 13.11 5.54
CA SER A 11 7.60 12.64 5.89
C SER A 11 8.14 11.63 4.87
N LEU A 12 7.28 10.76 4.31
CA LEU A 12 7.65 9.75 3.31
C LEU A 12 7.97 10.32 1.93
N MET A 13 7.63 11.59 1.68
CA MET A 13 8.06 12.31 0.47
C MET A 13 9.57 12.52 0.44
N PHE A 14 10.22 12.56 1.61
CA PHE A 14 11.68 12.56 1.70
C PHE A 14 12.22 11.12 1.63
N ALA A 15 12.97 10.81 0.58
CA ALA A 15 13.43 9.45 0.25
C ALA A 15 14.07 8.70 1.44
N SER A 16 14.96 9.35 2.20
CA SER A 16 15.66 8.75 3.34
C SER A 16 14.72 8.25 4.44
N ASN A 17 13.51 8.82 4.56
CA ASN A 17 12.53 8.38 5.54
C ASN A 17 11.87 7.05 5.16
N ARG A 18 11.93 6.62 3.90
CA ARG A 18 11.37 5.33 3.47
C ARG A 18 12.15 4.15 4.02
N GLN A 19 13.47 4.28 4.10
CA GLN A 19 14.31 3.28 4.77
C GLN A 19 14.07 3.25 6.28
N ARG A 20 13.86 4.42 6.90
CA ARG A 20 13.51 4.51 8.33
C ARG A 20 12.14 3.87 8.61
N PHE A 21 11.16 4.12 7.74
CA PHE A 21 9.84 3.51 7.80
C PHE A 21 9.91 1.99 7.67
N LEU A 22 10.72 1.48 6.75
CA LEU A 22 10.97 0.04 6.61
C LEU A 22 11.58 -0.57 7.87
N LYS A 23 12.63 0.05 8.41
CA LYS A 23 13.31 -0.40 9.65
C LYS A 23 12.38 -0.38 10.85
N GLY A 24 11.47 0.59 10.92
CA GLY A 24 10.45 0.71 11.97
C GLY A 24 9.23 -0.19 11.77
N GLU A 25 9.30 -1.21 10.91
CA GLU A 25 8.19 -2.12 10.60
C GLU A 25 6.91 -1.44 10.07
N GLY A 26 7.04 -0.22 9.53
CA GLY A 26 5.94 0.55 8.96
C GLY A 26 5.08 -0.26 7.97
N PRO A 27 5.68 -0.98 7.00
CA PRO A 27 4.91 -1.82 6.08
C PRO A 27 4.09 -2.92 6.78
N HIS A 28 4.61 -3.52 7.85
CA HIS A 28 3.85 -4.52 8.62
C HIS A 28 2.65 -3.90 9.31
N LEU A 29 2.84 -2.77 9.98
CA LEU A 29 1.76 -2.09 10.67
C LEU A 29 0.66 -1.65 9.70
N MET A 30 1.02 -1.09 8.55
CA MET A 30 0.04 -0.70 7.53
C MET A 30 -0.75 -1.92 7.03
N ASN A 31 -0.06 -3.05 6.78
CA ASN A 31 -0.74 -4.28 6.37
C ASN A 31 -1.72 -4.81 7.44
N ILE A 32 -1.36 -4.73 8.72
CA ILE A 32 -2.26 -5.09 9.84
C ILE A 32 -3.47 -4.16 9.86
N MET A 33 -3.27 -2.84 9.77
CA MET A 33 -4.36 -1.86 9.76
C MET A 33 -5.32 -2.06 8.59
N LEU A 34 -4.81 -2.42 7.42
CA LEU A 34 -5.61 -2.76 6.25
C LEU A 34 -6.45 -4.03 6.45
N LYS A 35 -5.89 -5.06 7.10
CA LYS A 35 -6.57 -6.32 7.43
C LYS A 35 -7.69 -6.14 8.47
N GLU A 36 -7.46 -5.32 9.49
CA GLU A 36 -8.42 -5.05 10.57
C GLU A 36 -9.66 -4.28 10.11
N ARG A 37 -9.58 -3.57 8.97
CA ARG A 37 -10.70 -2.83 8.34
C ARG A 37 -11.39 -1.80 9.25
N LYS A 38 -10.64 -1.22 10.19
CA LYS A 38 -11.10 -0.19 11.13
C LYS A 38 -10.96 1.23 10.53
N ALA A 39 -11.21 2.26 11.34
CA ALA A 39 -11.15 3.66 10.93
C ALA A 39 -9.80 4.07 10.31
N SER A 40 -8.70 3.42 10.68
CA SER A 40 -7.36 3.69 10.15
C SER A 40 -7.09 3.11 8.75
N ARG A 41 -8.04 2.36 8.16
CA ARG A 41 -7.81 1.63 6.91
C ARG A 41 -7.39 2.54 5.77
N ASN A 42 -8.10 3.65 5.55
CA ASN A 42 -7.83 4.52 4.41
C ASN A 42 -6.49 5.27 4.59
N GLY A 43 -6.24 5.80 5.80
CA GLY A 43 -4.95 6.41 6.13
C GLY A 43 -3.77 5.44 5.97
N ALA A 44 -3.97 4.15 6.29
CA ALA A 44 -2.96 3.12 6.09
C ALA A 44 -2.70 2.83 4.60
N LEU A 45 -3.75 2.78 3.78
CA LEU A 45 -3.63 2.61 2.33
C LEU A 45 -2.84 3.77 1.70
N ARG A 46 -3.22 5.01 2.02
CA ARG A 46 -2.52 6.21 1.55
C ARG A 46 -1.06 6.24 1.98
N THR A 47 -0.78 5.91 3.24
CA THR A 47 0.60 5.86 3.74
C THR A 47 1.44 4.81 2.99
N LEU A 48 0.84 3.66 2.71
CA LEU A 48 1.51 2.59 1.99
C LEU A 48 1.85 2.99 0.54
N ASP A 49 0.93 3.69 -0.14
CA ASP A 49 1.17 4.26 -1.46
C ASP A 49 2.41 5.18 -1.48
N PHE A 50 2.48 6.13 -0.54
CA PHE A 50 3.61 7.06 -0.41
C PHE A 50 4.93 6.35 -0.11
N ALA A 51 4.89 5.26 0.66
CA ALA A 51 6.08 4.48 1.02
C ALA A 51 6.62 3.65 -0.16
N MET A 52 5.75 3.24 -1.09
CA MET A 52 6.09 2.33 -2.20
C MET A 52 6.33 3.04 -3.54
N THR A 53 5.80 4.25 -3.73
CA THR A 53 5.86 5.00 -4.99
C THR A 53 7.28 5.36 -5.43
N GLY A 54 7.67 5.07 -6.67
CA GLY A 54 8.98 5.46 -7.22
C GLY A 54 10.14 4.52 -6.86
N VAL A 55 11.35 4.80 -7.36
CA VAL A 55 12.53 3.91 -7.21
C VAL A 55 12.94 3.71 -5.75
N GLU A 56 12.85 4.76 -4.93
CA GLU A 56 13.17 4.74 -3.50
C GLU A 56 12.20 3.88 -2.68
N GLY A 57 11.06 3.48 -3.25
CA GLY A 57 10.06 2.61 -2.61
C GLY A 57 10.31 1.12 -2.82
N LYS A 58 11.39 0.75 -3.50
CA LYS A 58 11.67 -0.64 -3.91
C LYS A 58 11.71 -1.62 -2.73
N ASP A 59 12.42 -1.28 -1.67
CA ASP A 59 12.56 -2.19 -0.53
C ASP A 59 11.24 -2.34 0.24
N ASN A 60 10.42 -1.28 0.30
CA ASN A 60 9.07 -1.35 0.85
C ASN A 60 8.15 -2.25 0.00
N CYS A 61 8.26 -2.18 -1.33
CA CYS A 61 7.52 -3.06 -2.24
C CYS A 61 7.88 -4.53 -2.00
N GLN A 62 9.18 -4.85 -1.94
CA GLN A 62 9.62 -6.21 -1.66
C GLN A 62 9.12 -6.70 -0.31
N LYS A 63 9.28 -5.87 0.73
CA LYS A 63 8.83 -6.21 2.07
C LYS A 63 7.33 -6.51 2.11
N ILE A 64 6.50 -5.74 1.40
CA ILE A 64 5.05 -5.95 1.34
C ILE A 64 4.69 -7.31 0.79
N VAL A 65 5.38 -7.79 -0.25
CA VAL A 65 5.15 -9.12 -0.80
C VAL A 65 5.58 -10.21 0.19
N ASP A 66 6.71 -10.02 0.87
CA ASP A 66 7.23 -10.95 1.87
C ASP A 66 6.26 -11.14 3.05
N ILE A 67 5.60 -10.06 3.48
CA ILE A 67 4.68 -10.08 4.63
C ILE A 67 3.23 -10.43 4.24
N LEU A 68 3.06 -11.08 3.09
CA LEU A 68 1.77 -11.50 2.54
C LEU A 68 0.80 -10.35 2.26
N GLY A 69 1.31 -9.14 1.98
CA GLY A 69 0.50 -7.96 1.67
C GLY A 69 -0.36 -8.09 0.42
N LEU A 70 0.01 -8.97 -0.52
CA LEU A 70 -0.79 -9.24 -1.73
C LEU A 70 -2.19 -9.77 -1.40
N ARG A 71 -2.33 -10.56 -0.33
CA ARG A 71 -3.64 -11.05 0.16
C ARG A 71 -4.51 -9.94 0.75
N THR A 72 -3.93 -8.77 1.02
CA THR A 72 -4.63 -7.60 1.55
C THR A 72 -4.92 -6.59 0.44
N ILE A 73 -3.95 -6.31 -0.43
CA ILE A 73 -4.05 -5.28 -1.48
C ILE A 73 -4.99 -5.71 -2.61
N PHE A 74 -4.91 -6.95 -3.11
CA PHE A 74 -5.76 -7.38 -4.24
C PHE A 74 -7.26 -7.41 -3.92
N PRO A 75 -7.72 -7.80 -2.71
CA PRO A 75 -9.12 -7.61 -2.36
C PRO A 75 -9.58 -6.14 -2.35
N LEU A 76 -8.68 -5.19 -2.04
CA LEU A 76 -8.99 -3.75 -2.13
C LEU A 76 -9.07 -3.29 -3.59
N PHE A 77 -8.32 -3.92 -4.49
CA PHE A 77 -8.40 -3.65 -5.93
C PHE A 77 -9.74 -4.08 -6.50
N MET A 78 -10.23 -5.26 -6.14
CA MET A 78 -11.56 -5.73 -6.57
C MET A 78 -12.70 -4.96 -5.93
N LYS A 79 -12.56 -4.60 -4.66
CA LYS A 79 -13.59 -3.89 -3.88
C LYS A 79 -12.96 -2.75 -3.07
N PRO A 80 -12.78 -1.58 -3.72
CA PRO A 80 -12.18 -0.41 -3.09
C PRO A 80 -12.92 0.04 -1.83
N PRO A 81 -12.19 0.52 -0.80
CA PRO A 81 -12.79 1.16 0.36
C PRO A 81 -13.76 2.27 -0.01
N LYS A 82 -14.93 2.28 0.65
CA LYS A 82 -15.81 3.45 0.64
C LYS A 82 -15.06 4.65 1.24
N GLY A 83 -15.30 5.82 0.65
CA GLY A 83 -14.78 7.09 1.17
C GLY A 83 -15.18 7.33 2.64
N ASN A 84 -14.38 8.13 3.33
CA ASN A 84 -14.63 8.53 4.71
C ASN A 84 -15.07 10.00 4.75
N LYS A 85 -16.38 10.22 4.97
CA LYS A 85 -16.97 11.56 5.03
C LYS A 85 -16.34 12.49 6.05
N ARG A 86 -15.72 11.96 7.12
CA ARG A 86 -15.08 12.77 8.16
C ARG A 86 -13.69 13.27 7.79
N SER A 87 -12.95 12.52 6.95
CA SER A 87 -11.64 12.94 6.45
C SER A 87 -11.71 13.63 5.08
N GLY A 88 -12.86 13.61 4.43
CA GLY A 88 -13.04 14.13 3.06
C GLY A 88 -12.63 13.12 1.98
N GLU A 89 -12.08 11.96 2.37
CA GLU A 89 -11.65 10.93 1.42
C GLU A 89 -12.84 10.35 0.65
N THR A 90 -12.66 10.26 -0.66
CA THR A 90 -13.61 9.74 -1.62
C THR A 90 -13.28 8.29 -1.96
N ARG A 91 -14.22 7.61 -2.63
CA ARG A 91 -13.96 6.28 -3.18
C ARG A 91 -12.89 6.34 -4.29
N THR A 92 -12.92 7.38 -5.12
CA THR A 92 -11.98 7.58 -6.23
C THR A 92 -10.54 7.71 -5.74
N GLU A 93 -10.30 8.48 -4.68
CA GLU A 93 -8.94 8.59 -4.10
C GLU A 93 -8.45 7.24 -3.55
N ASN A 94 -9.33 6.45 -2.94
CA ASN A 94 -8.95 5.09 -2.51
C ASN A 94 -8.62 4.18 -3.71
N GLU A 95 -9.34 4.30 -4.82
CA GLU A 95 -9.04 3.58 -6.06
C GLU A 95 -7.67 3.98 -6.63
N GLU A 96 -7.38 5.28 -6.67
CA GLU A 96 -6.07 5.80 -7.10
C GLU A 96 -4.93 5.25 -6.23
N HIS A 97 -5.07 5.27 -4.91
CA HIS A 97 -4.05 4.73 -4.01
C HIS A 97 -3.83 3.23 -4.19
N VAL A 98 -4.90 2.43 -4.40
CA VAL A 98 -4.74 1.00 -4.66
C VAL A 98 -4.03 0.75 -5.99
N ILE A 99 -4.43 1.46 -7.04
CA ILE A 99 -3.81 1.33 -8.37
C ILE A 99 -2.34 1.74 -8.31
N SER A 100 -2.03 2.85 -7.65
CA SER A 100 -0.65 3.32 -7.45
C SER A 100 0.21 2.32 -6.68
N CYS A 101 -0.35 1.71 -5.62
CA CYS A 101 0.31 0.63 -4.89
C CYS A 101 0.65 -0.56 -5.81
N ILE A 102 -0.32 -1.01 -6.60
CA ILE A 102 -0.14 -2.14 -7.52
C ILE A 102 0.88 -1.80 -8.62
N ALA A 103 0.79 -0.60 -9.20
CA ALA A 103 1.76 -0.12 -10.19
C ALA A 103 3.18 -0.09 -9.62
N SER A 104 3.33 0.36 -8.37
CA SER A 104 4.61 0.36 -7.65
C SER A 104 5.15 -1.05 -7.42
N LEU A 105 4.30 -2.00 -7.04
CA LEU A 105 4.67 -3.41 -6.89
C LEU A 105 5.15 -4.01 -8.23
N VAL A 106 4.39 -3.80 -9.30
CA VAL A 106 4.75 -4.29 -10.66
C VAL A 106 6.07 -3.69 -11.13
N ARG A 107 6.28 -2.39 -10.90
CA ARG A 107 7.49 -1.66 -11.31
C ARG A 107 8.73 -2.06 -10.50
N ASN A 108 8.59 -2.20 -9.18
CA ASN A 108 9.74 -2.25 -8.28
C ASN A 108 10.07 -3.66 -7.75
N CYS A 109 9.11 -4.58 -7.69
CA CYS A 109 9.41 -5.95 -7.26
C CYS A 109 10.28 -6.66 -8.31
N THR A 110 11.22 -7.47 -7.84
CA THR A 110 12.11 -8.28 -8.66
C THR A 110 12.13 -9.74 -8.18
N GLY A 111 12.61 -10.65 -9.03
CA GLY A 111 12.76 -12.07 -8.69
C GLY A 111 11.43 -12.76 -8.40
N SER A 112 11.42 -13.62 -7.38
CA SER A 112 10.25 -14.40 -6.95
C SER A 112 9.06 -13.51 -6.55
N ASN A 113 9.31 -12.37 -5.91
CA ASN A 113 8.26 -11.44 -5.51
C ASN A 113 7.55 -10.81 -6.72
N ARG A 114 8.30 -10.49 -7.79
CA ARG A 114 7.68 -10.04 -9.04
C ARG A 114 6.77 -11.10 -9.63
N GLN A 115 7.22 -12.36 -9.65
CA GLN A 115 6.39 -13.47 -10.14
C GLN A 115 5.12 -13.62 -9.30
N ARG A 116 5.20 -13.49 -7.96
CA ARG A 116 4.04 -13.54 -7.07
C ARG A 116 3.05 -12.41 -7.34
N VAL A 117 3.54 -11.21 -7.67
CA VAL A 117 2.68 -10.08 -8.09
C VAL A 117 1.98 -10.41 -9.42
N PHE A 118 2.71 -10.90 -10.42
CA PHE A 118 2.10 -11.22 -11.72
C PHE A 118 1.11 -12.38 -11.66
N ASN A 119 1.39 -13.42 -10.86
CA ASN A 119 0.49 -14.55 -10.69
C ASN A 119 -0.89 -14.11 -10.16
N LYS A 120 -0.97 -13.02 -9.38
CA LYS A 120 -2.24 -12.48 -8.91
C LYS A 120 -3.16 -11.98 -10.04
N PHE A 121 -2.62 -11.62 -11.21
CA PHE A 121 -3.37 -11.21 -12.40
C PHE A 121 -3.74 -12.38 -13.33
N THR A 122 -3.30 -13.59 -12.98
CA THR A 122 -3.63 -14.84 -13.71
C THR A 122 -4.49 -15.77 -12.87
N GLU A 123 -4.78 -15.40 -11.63
CA GLU A 123 -5.71 -16.15 -10.77
C GLU A 123 -7.13 -16.01 -11.32
N ASN A 124 -7.99 -17.00 -11.04
CA ASN A 124 -9.41 -16.99 -11.40
C ASN A 124 -9.71 -16.61 -12.87
N ASP A 125 -8.92 -17.11 -13.82
CA ASP A 125 -9.09 -16.78 -15.25
C ASP A 125 -8.96 -15.28 -15.57
N HIS A 126 -7.97 -14.63 -14.94
CA HIS A 126 -7.65 -13.21 -15.13
C HIS A 126 -8.69 -12.23 -14.56
N GLU A 127 -9.43 -12.65 -13.53
CA GLU A 127 -10.26 -11.76 -12.69
C GLU A 127 -9.40 -10.75 -11.93
#